data_AF-A0A7V2RSW0-F1
#
_entry.id   AF-A0A7V2RSW0-F1
#
_cell.length_a   1.000
_cell.length_b   1.000
_cell.length_c   1.000
_cell.angle_alpha   90.00
_cell.angle_beta   90.00
_cell.angle_gamma   90.00
#
_symmetry.space_group_name_H-M   'P 1'
#
loop_
_entity.id
_entity.type
_entity.pdbx_description
1 polymer ?
#
loop_
_entity_poly.entity_id
_entity_poly.type
_entity_poly.pdbx_seq_one_letter_code
_entity_poly.pdbx_strand_id
1 'polypeptide(L)'
;MDRVERIYRLHALLDANRRYGVTLEQIKERLECSRATAVRTIRDLRNYLGAPLVWNPKLRRYRYEEEGRGPWQLPGLWLGADELHALLAAERLLEQVEPGLLEPELAPLRRRIRALLQRLPGGSEALAGRVRLAPIGRRAPNPEAFRTVADALARKRRLRITYHGRASDEETERTVSPQRL
;
A
#
# COMPACT_ATOMS: atom_id res chain seq x y z
N MET A 1 -6.28 -3.98 -25.64
CA MET A 1 -5.81 -4.38 -24.29
C MET A 1 -4.53 -3.62 -23.95
N ASP A 2 -4.55 -2.85 -22.87
CA ASP A 2 -3.39 -2.09 -22.41
C ASP A 2 -2.21 -3.03 -22.03
N ARG A 3 -0.97 -2.52 -22.09
CA ARG A 3 0.25 -3.32 -21.79
C ARG A 3 0.19 -3.90 -20.38
N VAL A 4 -0.32 -3.13 -19.43
CA VAL A 4 -0.33 -3.53 -18.03
C VAL A 4 -1.44 -4.55 -17.74
N GLU A 5 -2.62 -4.36 -18.32
CA GLU A 5 -3.72 -5.35 -18.25
C GLU A 5 -3.30 -6.74 -18.77
N ARG A 6 -2.47 -6.78 -19.82
CA ARG A 6 -1.89 -8.05 -20.32
C ARG A 6 -0.96 -8.71 -19.32
N ILE A 7 -0.14 -7.94 -18.62
CA ILE A 7 0.74 -8.46 -17.56
C ILE A 7 -0.10 -9.04 -16.41
N TYR A 8 -1.19 -8.38 -16.05
CA TYR A 8 -2.14 -8.84 -15.03
C TYR A 8 -2.74 -10.20 -15.37
N ARG A 9 -3.34 -10.30 -16.56
CA ARG A 9 -3.98 -11.54 -17.01
C ARG A 9 -2.95 -12.68 -17.14
N LEU A 10 -1.72 -12.37 -17.53
CA LEU A 10 -0.63 -13.35 -17.60
C LEU A 10 -0.23 -13.84 -16.20
N HIS A 11 -0.04 -12.94 -15.24
CA HIS A 11 0.30 -13.30 -13.86
C HIS A 11 -0.80 -14.15 -13.23
N ALA A 12 -2.07 -13.72 -13.32
CA ALA A 12 -3.20 -14.48 -12.77
C ALA A 12 -3.31 -15.88 -13.40
N LEU A 13 -3.07 -15.99 -14.71
CA LEU A 13 -3.05 -17.27 -15.40
C LEU A 13 -1.92 -18.19 -14.89
N LEU A 14 -0.72 -17.64 -14.67
CA LEU A 14 0.44 -18.37 -14.13
C LEU A 14 0.23 -18.79 -12.66
N ASP A 15 -0.38 -17.91 -11.85
CA ASP A 15 -0.62 -18.15 -10.44
C ASP A 15 -1.68 -19.26 -10.24
N ALA A 16 -2.79 -19.18 -10.97
CA ALA A 16 -3.84 -20.21 -10.98
C ALA A 16 -3.31 -21.59 -11.45
N ASN A 17 -2.25 -21.61 -12.27
CA ASN A 17 -1.67 -22.82 -12.84
C ASN A 17 -0.27 -23.11 -12.31
N ARG A 18 0.09 -22.70 -11.08
CA ARG A 18 1.44 -22.86 -10.52
C ARG A 18 2.01 -24.28 -10.64
N ARG A 19 1.18 -25.27 -10.33
CA ARG A 19 1.58 -26.69 -10.28
C ARG A 19 2.06 -27.25 -11.63
N TYR A 20 1.39 -26.86 -12.71
CA TYR A 20 1.62 -27.43 -14.05
C TYR A 20 2.25 -26.46 -15.03
N GLY A 21 2.13 -25.15 -14.79
CA GLY A 21 2.51 -24.09 -15.71
C GLY A 21 1.58 -24.00 -16.92
N VAL A 22 1.82 -23.00 -17.77
CA VAL A 22 0.93 -22.61 -18.86
C VAL A 22 1.65 -22.59 -20.20
N THR A 23 0.95 -23.02 -21.25
CA THR A 23 1.49 -23.05 -22.61
C THR A 23 1.40 -21.69 -23.28
N LEU A 24 2.18 -21.48 -24.35
CA LEU A 24 2.11 -20.24 -25.13
C LEU A 24 0.73 -20.04 -25.78
N GLU A 25 0.05 -21.12 -26.17
CA GLU A 25 -1.30 -21.05 -26.75
C GLU A 25 -2.33 -20.62 -25.71
N GLN A 26 -2.28 -21.18 -24.49
CA GLN A 26 -3.14 -20.72 -23.38
C GLN A 26 -2.91 -19.25 -23.03
N ILE A 27 -1.66 -18.77 -23.10
CA ILE A 27 -1.35 -17.36 -22.90
C ILE A 27 -1.97 -16.51 -24.02
N LYS A 28 -1.81 -16.91 -25.29
CA LYS A 28 -2.38 -16.16 -26.44
C LYS A 28 -3.90 -16.08 -26.36
N GLU A 29 -4.54 -17.19 -26.02
CA GLU A 29 -6.00 -17.29 -25.88
C GLU A 29 -6.49 -16.41 -24.72
N ARG A 30 -5.89 -16.54 -23.53
CA ARG A 30 -6.29 -15.76 -22.35
C ARG A 30 -6.05 -14.26 -22.49
N LEU A 31 -4.96 -13.88 -23.17
CA LEU A 31 -4.60 -12.49 -23.44
C LEU A 31 -5.21 -11.94 -24.73
N GLU A 32 -5.91 -12.79 -25.50
CA GLU A 32 -6.52 -12.46 -26.80
C GLU A 32 -5.53 -11.70 -27.71
N CYS A 33 -4.31 -12.22 -27.84
CA CYS A 33 -3.22 -11.49 -28.47
C CYS A 33 -2.35 -12.35 -29.41
N SER A 34 -1.61 -11.66 -30.29
CA SER A 34 -0.67 -12.31 -31.20
C SER A 34 0.47 -13.01 -30.43
N ARG A 35 1.11 -13.99 -31.08
CA ARG A 35 2.30 -14.67 -30.55
C ARG A 35 3.42 -13.68 -30.17
N ALA A 36 3.67 -12.68 -31.01
CA ALA A 36 4.71 -11.68 -30.74
C ALA A 36 4.39 -10.86 -29.49
N THR A 37 3.12 -10.49 -29.29
CA THR A 37 2.66 -9.78 -28.10
C THR A 37 2.80 -10.64 -26.84
N ALA A 38 2.37 -11.91 -26.89
CA ALA A 38 2.50 -12.84 -25.76
C ALA A 38 3.96 -13.01 -25.33
N VAL A 39 4.88 -13.24 -26.28
CA VAL A 39 6.32 -13.38 -26.00
C VAL A 39 6.89 -12.08 -25.41
N ARG A 40 6.47 -10.92 -25.90
CA ARG A 40 6.88 -9.62 -25.34
C ARG A 40 6.37 -9.46 -23.90
N THR A 41 5.12 -9.80 -23.62
CA THR A 41 4.54 -9.72 -22.26
C THR A 41 5.23 -10.69 -21.29
N ILE A 42 5.60 -11.89 -21.73
CA ILE A 42 6.41 -12.83 -20.95
C ILE A 42 7.79 -12.24 -20.62
N ARG A 43 8.45 -11.65 -21.62
CA ARG A 43 9.73 -10.95 -21.43
C ARG A 43 9.59 -9.78 -20.47
N ASP A 44 8.51 -9.02 -20.57
CA ASP A 44 8.21 -7.90 -19.69
C ASP A 44 8.10 -8.36 -18.23
N LEU A 45 7.31 -9.42 -17.99
CA LEU A 45 7.12 -10.01 -16.68
C LEU A 45 8.43 -10.56 -16.09
N ARG A 46 9.26 -11.24 -16.89
CA ARG A 46 10.55 -11.80 -16.44
C ARG A 46 11.60 -10.72 -16.20
N ASN A 47 11.87 -9.88 -17.19
CA ASN A 47 13.05 -9.01 -17.20
C ASN A 47 12.82 -7.68 -16.48
N TYR A 48 11.60 -7.13 -16.54
CA TYR A 48 11.32 -5.81 -15.94
C TYR A 48 10.67 -5.94 -14.55
N LEU A 49 9.83 -6.95 -14.35
CA LEU A 49 9.18 -7.21 -13.05
C LEU A 49 9.94 -8.24 -12.20
N GLY A 50 11.04 -8.79 -12.70
CA GLY A 50 11.91 -9.71 -11.95
C GLY A 50 11.23 -11.03 -11.59
N ALA A 51 10.25 -11.46 -12.39
CA ALA A 51 9.54 -12.70 -12.12
C ALA A 51 10.44 -13.92 -12.36
N PRO A 52 10.52 -14.88 -11.41
CA PRO A 52 11.30 -16.11 -11.54
C PRO A 52 10.55 -17.07 -12.47
N LEU A 53 10.48 -16.73 -13.74
CA LEU A 53 9.74 -17.47 -14.75
C LEU A 53 10.68 -18.40 -15.52
N VAL A 54 10.41 -19.70 -15.45
CA VAL A 54 11.18 -20.75 -16.12
C VAL A 54 10.37 -21.40 -17.24
N TRP A 55 11.05 -21.69 -18.35
CA TRP A 55 10.50 -22.44 -19.47
C TRP A 55 10.89 -23.91 -19.36
N ASN A 56 9.90 -24.80 -19.37
CA ASN A 56 10.12 -26.24 -19.44
C ASN A 56 10.04 -26.70 -20.91
N PRO A 57 11.17 -27.08 -21.55
CA PRO A 57 11.19 -27.47 -22.95
C PRO A 57 10.47 -28.81 -23.24
N LYS A 58 10.44 -29.74 -22.27
CA LYS A 58 9.76 -31.04 -22.42
C LYS A 58 8.24 -30.89 -22.43
N LEU A 59 7.72 -30.07 -21.53
CA LEU A 59 6.28 -29.84 -21.38
C LEU A 59 5.77 -28.65 -22.21
N ARG A 60 6.68 -27.86 -22.80
CA ARG A 60 6.39 -26.60 -23.50
C ARG A 60 5.54 -25.63 -22.68
N ARG A 61 5.90 -25.45 -21.41
CA ARG A 61 5.16 -24.63 -20.44
C ARG A 61 6.05 -23.62 -19.71
N TYR A 62 5.48 -22.46 -19.42
CA TYR A 62 6.03 -21.45 -18.52
C TYR A 62 5.49 -21.66 -17.11
N ARG A 63 6.35 -21.60 -16.10
CA ARG A 63 5.96 -21.69 -14.69
C ARG A 63 6.81 -20.78 -13.81
N TYR A 64 6.32 -20.48 -12.62
CA TYR A 64 7.16 -19.88 -11.59
C TYR A 64 8.12 -20.89 -11.00
N GLU A 65 9.34 -20.45 -10.70
CA GLU A 65 10.32 -21.22 -9.94
C GLU A 65 9.97 -21.15 -8.46
N GLU A 66 9.72 -22.30 -7.84
CA GLU A 66 9.43 -22.42 -6.41
C GLU A 66 10.73 -22.79 -5.67
N GLU A 67 11.67 -21.84 -5.54
CA GLU A 67 12.94 -22.05 -4.83
C GLU A 67 12.78 -22.01 -3.29
N GLY A 68 11.78 -22.69 -2.73
CA GLY A 68 11.57 -22.78 -1.27
C GLY A 68 11.25 -21.44 -0.55
N ARG A 69 11.25 -20.31 -1.25
CA ARG A 69 10.94 -18.96 -0.73
C ARG A 69 9.44 -18.63 -0.72
N GLY A 70 8.59 -19.61 -1.02
CA GLY A 70 7.14 -19.44 -1.11
C GLY A 70 6.67 -18.77 -2.41
N PRO A 71 5.35 -18.52 -2.54
CA PRO A 71 4.71 -17.84 -3.66
C PRO A 71 5.44 -16.57 -4.14
N TRP A 72 5.96 -16.57 -5.37
CA TRP A 72 6.34 -15.29 -5.98
C TRP A 72 5.09 -14.45 -6.25
N GLN A 73 5.05 -13.27 -5.64
CA GLN A 73 3.98 -12.29 -5.81
C GLN A 73 4.46 -11.18 -6.75
N LEU A 74 3.59 -10.73 -7.64
CA LEU A 74 3.87 -9.63 -8.57
C LEU A 74 4.18 -8.34 -7.78
N PRO A 75 5.38 -7.72 -7.94
CA PRO A 75 5.66 -6.42 -7.35
C PRO A 75 4.68 -5.40 -7.94
N GLY A 76 3.81 -4.84 -7.09
CA GLY A 76 2.53 -4.25 -7.49
C GLY A 76 2.60 -3.19 -8.59
N LEU A 77 1.49 -3.06 -9.32
CA LEU A 77 0.97 -1.79 -9.85
C LEU A 77 -0.27 -2.08 -10.68
N TRP A 78 -1.45 -1.78 -10.11
CA TRP A 78 -2.67 -1.06 -10.53
C TRP A 78 -3.38 -0.97 -9.20
N LEU A 79 -3.03 0.07 -8.44
CA LEU A 79 -3.81 0.44 -7.29
C LEU A 79 -5.19 0.81 -7.83
N GLY A 80 -6.24 0.13 -7.37
CA GLY A 80 -7.60 0.61 -7.55
C GLY A 80 -7.74 2.03 -6.96
N ALA A 81 -8.84 2.71 -7.26
CA ALA A 81 -9.09 4.05 -6.71
C ALA A 81 -8.94 4.07 -5.17
N ASP A 82 -9.43 3.02 -4.50
CA ASP A 82 -9.35 2.86 -3.05
C ASP A 82 -7.93 2.61 -2.54
N GLU A 83 -7.14 1.82 -3.26
CA GLU A 83 -5.76 1.49 -2.86
C GLU A 83 -4.82 2.67 -3.10
N LEU A 84 -5.06 3.45 -4.16
CA LEU A 84 -4.34 4.70 -4.43
C LEU A 84 -4.70 5.74 -3.36
N HIS A 85 -5.98 5.83 -3.00
CA HIS A 85 -6.46 6.69 -1.92
C HIS A 85 -5.79 6.32 -0.60
N ALA A 86 -5.76 5.03 -0.23
CA ALA A 86 -5.12 4.55 0.98
C ALA A 86 -3.61 4.86 1.01
N LEU A 87 -2.93 4.69 -0.12
CA LEU A 87 -1.49 4.94 -0.21
C LEU A 87 -1.16 6.44 -0.12
N LEU A 88 -1.95 7.30 -0.77
CA LEU A 88 -1.85 8.75 -0.63
C LEU A 88 -2.19 9.22 0.79
N ALA A 89 -3.19 8.62 1.42
CA ALA A 89 -3.55 8.92 2.81
C ALA A 89 -2.43 8.52 3.78
N ALA A 90 -1.83 7.35 3.60
CA ALA A 90 -0.69 6.92 4.40
C ALA A 90 0.51 7.87 4.23
N GLU A 91 0.79 8.34 3.01
CA GLU A 91 1.87 9.29 2.74
C GLU A 91 1.64 10.63 3.46
N ARG A 92 0.43 11.20 3.37
CA ARG A 92 0.09 12.44 4.09
C ARG A 92 0.08 12.31 5.61
N LEU A 93 -0.39 11.18 6.14
CA LEU A 93 -0.33 10.92 7.58
C LEU A 93 1.11 10.86 8.09
N LEU A 94 2.01 10.27 7.31
CA LEU A 94 3.43 10.20 7.65
C LEU A 94 4.15 11.55 7.49
N GLU A 95 3.66 12.46 6.64
CA GLU A 95 4.16 13.84 6.55
C GLU A 95 3.76 14.70 7.77
N GLN A 96 2.63 14.39 8.40
CA GLN A 96 2.12 15.13 9.57
C GLN A 96 2.78 14.71 10.89
N VAL A 97 3.60 13.65 10.90
CA VAL A 97 4.34 13.25 12.10
C VAL A 97 5.36 14.32 12.42
N GLU A 98 5.20 14.98 13.57
CA GLU A 98 6.16 15.98 14.04
C GLU A 98 7.57 15.39 14.16
N PRO A 99 8.62 16.16 13.80
CA PRO A 99 9.99 15.74 14.00
C PRO A 99 10.24 15.38 15.46
N GLY A 100 10.81 14.20 15.69
CA GLY A 100 10.94 13.61 17.02
C GLY A 100 11.52 12.20 16.97
N LEU A 101 11.48 11.49 18.10
CA LEU A 101 12.12 10.17 18.27
C LEU A 101 11.72 9.12 17.21
N LEU A 102 10.51 9.22 16.67
CA LEU A 102 9.97 8.26 15.69
C LEU A 102 10.29 8.62 14.23
N GLU A 103 10.78 9.83 13.96
CA GLU A 103 11.08 10.26 12.59
C GLU A 103 12.10 9.35 11.88
N PRO A 104 13.24 8.97 12.51
CA PRO A 104 14.24 8.11 11.85
C PRO A 104 13.69 6.70 11.56
N GLU A 105 12.85 6.19 12.46
CA GLU A 105 12.22 4.86 12.36
C GLU A 105 11.15 4.81 11.26
N LEU A 106 10.43 5.92 11.04
CA LEU A 106 9.39 6.01 10.02
C LEU A 106 9.93 6.43 8.64
N ALA A 107 11.14 7.00 8.57
CA ALA A 107 11.75 7.44 7.32
C ALA A 107 11.91 6.35 6.25
N PRO A 108 12.28 5.08 6.56
CA PRO A 108 12.32 3.99 5.57
C PRO A 108 10.94 3.67 4.99
N LEU A 109 9.89 3.66 5.83
CA LEU A 109 8.52 3.42 5.39
C LEU A 109 8.04 4.53 4.44
N ARG A 110 8.28 5.79 4.81
CA ARG A 110 7.96 6.96 3.97
C ARG A 110 8.65 6.89 2.61
N ARG A 111 9.95 6.53 2.57
CA ARG A 111 10.71 6.32 1.33
C ARG A 111 10.10 5.23 0.45
N ARG A 112 9.69 4.12 1.05
CA ARG A 112 9.10 2.99 0.33
C ARG A 112 7.74 3.34 -0.29
N ILE A 113 6.89 4.07 0.44
CA ILE A 113 5.59 4.55 -0.08
C ILE A 113 5.80 5.52 -1.25
N ARG A 114 6.72 6.48 -1.13
CA ARG A 114 7.05 7.41 -2.23
C ARG A 114 7.60 6.68 -3.45
N ALA A 115 8.48 5.70 -3.27
CA ALA A 115 9.01 4.90 -4.37
C ALA A 115 7.91 4.11 -5.11
N LEU A 116 6.86 3.64 -4.41
CA LEU A 116 5.70 3.02 -5.04
C LEU A 116 4.87 4.03 -5.83
N LEU A 117 4.62 5.22 -5.27
CA LEU A 117 3.88 6.29 -5.94
C LEU A 117 4.61 6.82 -7.19
N GLN A 118 5.94 6.88 -7.19
CA GLN A 118 6.74 7.34 -8.35
C GLN A 118 6.68 6.40 -9.55
N ARG A 119 6.34 5.13 -9.34
CA ARG A 119 6.22 4.12 -10.40
C ARG A 119 4.86 4.18 -11.11
N LEU A 120 3.92 5.00 -10.63
CA LEU A 120 2.64 5.27 -11.28
C LEU A 120 2.80 6.25 -12.45
N PRO A 121 2.06 6.08 -13.56
CA PRO A 121 2.00 7.08 -14.61
C PRO A 121 1.44 8.39 -14.04
N GLY A 122 2.23 9.46 -14.06
CA GLY A 122 1.84 10.79 -13.54
C GLY A 122 2.70 11.33 -12.39
N GLY A 123 3.61 10.54 -11.80
CA GLY A 123 4.61 11.01 -10.83
C GLY A 123 4.06 11.43 -9.45
N SER A 124 4.73 11.03 -8.37
CA SER A 124 4.24 11.17 -6.98
C SER A 124 3.97 12.61 -6.56
N GLU A 125 4.82 13.58 -6.96
CA GLU A 125 4.66 14.99 -6.57
C GLU A 125 3.45 15.65 -7.23
N ALA A 126 3.21 15.37 -8.51
CA ALA A 126 2.08 15.95 -9.22
C ALA A 126 0.75 15.34 -8.74
N LEU A 127 0.71 14.06 -8.39
CA LEU A 127 -0.49 13.40 -7.87
C LEU A 127 -0.78 13.77 -6.41
N ALA A 128 0.22 13.73 -5.52
CA ALA A 128 0.03 14.07 -4.11
C ALA A 128 -0.37 15.55 -3.91
N GLY A 129 0.14 16.47 -4.74
CA GLY A 129 -0.26 17.88 -4.73
C GLY A 129 -1.63 18.17 -5.33
N ARG A 130 -2.10 17.35 -6.28
CA ARG A 130 -3.40 17.52 -6.96
C ARG A 130 -4.56 16.81 -6.26
N VAL A 131 -4.28 15.80 -5.46
CA VAL A 131 -5.27 15.09 -4.66
C VAL A 131 -5.37 15.75 -3.29
N ARG A 132 -6.38 16.60 -3.11
CA ARG A 132 -6.72 17.16 -1.81
C ARG A 132 -7.47 16.09 -1.00
N LEU A 133 -6.75 15.43 -0.10
CA LEU A 133 -7.38 14.68 0.97
C LEU A 133 -8.03 15.70 1.91
N ALA A 134 -9.36 15.70 1.97
CA ALA A 134 -10.06 16.55 2.92
C ALA A 134 -9.56 16.18 4.32
N PRO A 135 -8.97 17.13 5.08
CA PRO A 135 -8.64 16.85 6.46
C PRO A 135 -9.96 16.53 7.16
N ILE A 136 -10.11 15.28 7.62
CA ILE A 136 -11.15 14.94 8.60
C ILE A 136 -10.94 15.95 9.73
N GLY A 137 -11.94 16.80 9.98
CA GLY A 137 -11.85 18.03 10.78
C GLY A 137 -11.22 17.87 12.16
N ARG A 138 -9.90 17.68 12.19
CA ARG A 138 -9.09 17.46 13.36
C ARG A 138 -8.59 18.82 13.79
N ARG A 139 -9.12 19.30 14.90
CA ARG A 139 -8.45 20.32 15.68
C ARG A 139 -7.14 19.70 16.16
N ALA A 140 -6.00 20.31 15.85
CA ALA A 140 -4.72 19.86 16.38
C ALA A 140 -4.83 19.83 17.91
N PRO A 141 -4.67 18.67 18.57
CA PRO A 141 -4.74 18.61 20.02
C PRO A 141 -3.55 19.37 20.61
N ASN A 142 -3.72 19.97 21.78
CA ASN A 142 -2.61 20.53 22.52
C ASN A 142 -1.57 19.40 22.77
N PRO A 143 -0.29 19.55 22.34
CA PRO A 143 0.71 18.49 22.45
C PRO A 143 0.96 18.00 23.88
N GLU A 144 0.91 18.89 24.87
CA GLU A 144 1.10 18.54 26.28
C GLU A 144 -0.08 17.74 26.84
N ALA A 145 -1.30 18.17 26.52
CA ALA A 145 -2.50 17.44 26.90
C ALA A 145 -2.53 16.06 26.23
N PHE A 146 -2.17 15.97 24.95
CA PHE A 146 -2.10 14.70 24.22
C PHE A 146 -1.09 13.74 24.86
N ARG A 147 0.14 14.21 25.16
CA ARG A 147 1.17 13.38 25.82
C ARG A 147 0.68 12.85 27.17
N THR A 148 0.07 13.71 27.99
CA THR A 148 -0.48 13.34 29.30
C THR A 148 -1.57 12.27 29.17
N VAL A 149 -2.50 12.43 28.23
CA VAL A 149 -3.59 11.47 28.02
C VAL A 149 -3.09 10.16 27.43
N ALA A 150 -2.15 10.20 26.48
CA ALA A 150 -1.53 9.03 25.87
C ALA A 150 -0.75 8.20 26.90
N ASP A 151 -0.03 8.86 27.80
CA ASP A 151 0.69 8.20 28.88
C ASP A 151 -0.26 7.50 29.87
N ALA A 152 -1.33 8.19 30.28
CA ALA A 152 -2.32 7.61 31.17
C ALA A 152 -3.10 6.45 30.51
N LEU A 153 -3.39 6.54 29.20
CA LEU A 153 -3.97 5.44 28.43
C LEU A 153 -3.05 4.22 28.42
N ALA A 154 -1.77 4.40 28.07
CA ALA A 154 -0.79 3.32 28.01
C ALA A 154 -0.57 2.66 29.39
N ARG A 155 -0.60 3.45 30.46
CA ARG A 155 -0.37 3.00 31.84
C ARG A 155 -1.65 2.62 32.58
N LYS A 156 -2.82 2.65 31.92
CA LYS A 156 -4.15 2.38 32.51
C LYS A 156 -4.42 3.20 33.78
N ARG A 157 -4.03 4.48 33.78
CA ARG A 157 -4.22 5.42 34.90
C ARG A 157 -5.43 6.32 34.66
N ARG A 158 -6.12 6.68 35.75
CA ARG A 158 -7.19 7.69 35.72
C ARG A 158 -6.58 9.09 35.61
N LEU A 159 -7.28 9.99 34.94
CA LEU A 159 -6.92 11.40 34.78
C LEU A 159 -7.95 12.29 35.47
N ARG A 160 -7.49 13.36 36.11
CA ARG A 160 -8.36 14.46 36.53
C ARG A 160 -8.30 15.53 35.43
N ILE A 161 -9.46 15.90 34.90
CA ILE A 161 -9.58 16.90 33.83
C ILE A 161 -10.54 17.99 34.25
N THR A 162 -10.27 19.22 33.80
CA THR A 162 -11.25 20.31 33.79
C THR A 162 -11.95 20.28 32.43
N TYR A 163 -13.26 20.06 32.43
CA TYR A 163 -14.08 19.98 31.23
C TYR A 163 -15.00 21.18 31.14
N HIS A 164 -14.88 21.92 30.04
CA HIS A 164 -15.75 23.06 29.72
C HIS A 164 -16.96 22.59 28.92
N GLY A 165 -18.16 22.70 29.50
CA GLY A 165 -19.42 22.27 28.90
C GLY A 165 -19.88 23.24 27.81
N ARG A 166 -19.88 22.81 26.54
CA ARG A 166 -20.27 23.68 25.41
C ARG A 166 -21.70 24.25 25.51
N ALA A 167 -22.61 23.54 26.17
CA ALA A 167 -24.02 23.95 26.30
C ALA A 167 -24.29 24.84 27.52
N SER A 168 -23.50 24.71 28.59
CA SER A 168 -23.71 25.42 29.86
C SER A 168 -22.70 26.53 30.12
N ASP A 169 -21.61 26.60 29.34
CA ASP A 169 -20.48 27.53 29.54
C ASP A 169 -19.85 27.41 30.94
N GLU A 170 -19.95 26.21 31.55
CA GLU A 170 -19.45 25.92 32.89
C GLU A 170 -18.24 24.97 32.83
N GLU A 171 -17.29 25.20 33.74
CA GLU A 171 -16.16 24.31 33.97
C GLU A 171 -16.48 23.30 35.09
N THR A 172 -16.28 22.02 34.79
CA THR A 172 -16.46 20.94 35.77
C THR A 172 -15.21 20.09 35.87
N GLU A 173 -14.83 19.69 37.09
CA GLU A 173 -13.75 18.73 37.28
C GLU A 173 -14.27 17.30 37.24
N ARG A 174 -13.58 16.43 36.49
CA ARG A 174 -13.97 15.03 36.34
C ARG A 174 -12.76 14.12 36.41
N THR A 175 -12.93 12.98 37.06
CA THR A 175 -11.95 11.89 37.01
C THR A 175 -12.39 10.87 35.96
N VAL A 176 -11.60 10.70 34.91
CA VAL A 176 -11.93 9.85 33.76
C VAL A 176 -10.89 8.75 33.58
N SER A 177 -11.33 7.61 33.05
CA SER A 177 -10.44 6.55 32.59
C SER A 177 -10.37 6.64 31.06
N PRO A 178 -9.23 7.04 30.47
CA PRO A 178 -9.10 7.12 29.02
C PRO A 178 -9.26 5.72 28.40
N GLN A 179 -10.11 5.61 27.38
CA GLN A 179 -10.39 4.34 26.68
C GLN A 179 -9.77 4.30 25.28
N ARG A 180 -9.70 5.46 24.61
CA ARG A 180 -9.18 5.62 23.25
C ARG A 180 -8.78 7.08 23.02
N LEU A 181 -7.84 7.30 22.11
CA LEU A 181 -7.41 8.58 21.57
C LEU A 181 -7.78 8.72 20.09
#